data_AF-A0A953DMQ7-F1
#
_entry.id   AF-A0A953DMQ7-F1
#
_cell.length_a   1.000
_cell.length_b   1.000
_cell.length_c   1.000
_cell.angle_alpha   90.00
_cell.angle_beta   90.00
_cell.angle_gamma   90.00
#
_symmetry.space_group_name_H-M   'P 1'
#
loop_
_entity.id
_entity.type
_entity.pdbx_description
1 polymer ?
#
loop_
_entity_poly.entity_id
_entity_poly.type
_entity_poly.pdbx_seq_one_letter_code
_entity_poly.pdbx_strand_id
1 'polypeptide(L)'
;QLGLASLVLAYATGYLVAALPLPAGGAGGVDAAMTYALTLVGVPLAPALLGTFAFRLFNFWLPVLPALAVLPAVRGLGRRPAGQPAR
;
A
#
# COMPACT_ATOMS: atom_id res chain seq x y z
N GLN A 1 26.53 4.17 -0.08
CA GLN A 1 25.71 3.09 -0.66
C GLN A 1 24.71 2.66 0.40
N LEU A 2 23.42 2.56 0.05
CA LEU A 2 22.39 2.06 0.97
C LEU A 2 22.58 0.56 1.18
N GLY A 3 22.80 0.14 2.42
CA GLY A 3 22.94 -1.27 2.78
C GLY A 3 21.59 -1.97 2.89
N LEU A 4 21.58 -3.30 2.71
CA LEU A 4 20.37 -4.12 2.80
C LEU A 4 19.62 -3.91 4.13
N ALA A 5 20.35 -3.83 5.24
CA ALA A 5 19.79 -3.59 6.57
C ALA A 5 19.04 -2.25 6.67
N SER A 6 19.56 -1.18 6.06
CA SER A 6 18.92 0.14 6.03
C SER A 6 17.59 0.10 5.26
N LEU A 7 17.54 -0.69 4.19
CA LEU A 7 16.33 -0.87 3.38
C LEU A 7 15.25 -1.65 4.16
N VAL A 8 15.65 -2.73 4.86
CA VAL A 8 14.76 -3.54 5.69
C VAL A 8 14.19 -2.71 6.84
N LEU A 9 15.02 -1.91 7.52
CA LEU A 9 14.56 -1.02 8.60
C LEU A 9 13.54 0.00 8.11
N ALA A 10 13.77 0.62 6.95
CA ALA A 10 12.82 1.55 6.37
C ALA A 10 11.48 0.88 6.01
N TYR A 11 11.54 -0.30 5.39
CA TYR A 11 10.36 -1.07 5.04
C TYR A 11 9.55 -1.50 6.27
N ALA A 12 10.21 -2.09 7.26
CA ALA A 12 9.56 -2.58 8.49
C ALA A 12 8.88 -1.44 9.25
N THR A 13 9.53 -0.28 9.36
CA THR A 13 8.97 0.90 10.04
C THR A 13 7.72 1.41 9.32
N GLY A 14 7.75 1.49 7.99
CA GLY A 14 6.56 1.83 7.20
C GLY A 14 5.44 0.80 7.38
N TYR A 15 5.77 -0.49 7.38
CA TYR A 15 4.78 -1.58 7.49
C TYR A 15 4.06 -1.61 8.84
N LEU A 16 4.75 -1.28 9.94
CA LEU A 16 4.12 -1.16 11.26
C LEU A 16 3.02 -0.10 11.28
N VAL A 17 3.22 1.02 10.56
CA VAL A 17 2.19 2.06 10.43
C VAL A 17 1.06 1.63 9.52
N ALA A 18 1.33 0.80 8.50
CA ALA A 18 0.32 0.24 7.60
C ALA A 18 -0.63 -0.72 8.33
N ALA A 19 -0.13 -1.38 9.39
CA ALA A 19 -0.91 -2.28 10.22
C ALA A 19 -1.89 -1.55 11.17
N LEU A 20 -1.75 -0.24 11.34
CA LEU A 20 -2.71 0.55 12.11
C LEU A 20 -4.04 0.66 11.34
N PRO A 21 -5.20 0.64 12.03
CA PRO A 21 -6.52 0.75 11.40
C PRO A 21 -6.81 2.21 11.00
N LEU A 22 -5.95 2.77 10.14
CA LEU A 22 -6.04 4.12 9.64
C LEU A 22 -6.86 4.17 8.34
N PRO A 23 -7.58 5.27 8.08
CA PRO A 23 -8.25 5.48 6.80
C PRO A 23 -7.28 5.29 5.62
N ALA A 24 -7.77 4.70 4.53
CA ALA A 24 -6.98 4.42 3.32
C ALA A 24 -5.72 3.57 3.55
N GLY A 25 -5.74 2.64 4.53
CA GLY A 25 -4.61 1.74 4.79
C GLY A 25 -3.36 2.44 5.33
N GLY A 26 -3.56 3.57 6.02
CA GLY A 26 -2.47 4.34 6.62
C GLY A 26 -1.60 5.06 5.59
N ALA A 27 -2.10 5.37 4.39
CA ALA A 27 -1.34 6.02 3.31
C ALA A 27 -0.39 7.12 3.80
N GLY A 28 -0.92 8.20 4.39
CA GLY A 28 -0.07 9.29 4.89
C GLY A 28 0.92 8.89 5.99
N GLY A 29 0.54 7.97 6.88
CA GLY A 29 1.40 7.51 7.98
C GLY A 29 2.56 6.64 7.49
N VAL A 30 2.29 5.71 6.58
CA VAL A 30 3.29 4.82 5.98
C VAL A 30 4.29 5.62 5.14
N ASP A 31 3.81 6.63 4.41
CA ASP A 31 4.68 7.52 3.61
C ASP A 31 5.62 8.31 4.51
N ALA A 32 5.08 8.89 5.59
CA ALA A 32 5.85 9.64 6.57
C ALA A 32 6.88 8.75 7.29
N ALA A 33 6.46 7.56 7.75
CA ALA A 33 7.33 6.63 8.48
C ALA A 33 8.46 6.05 7.63
N MET A 34 8.17 5.65 6.39
CA MET A 34 9.17 5.11 5.47
C MET A 34 10.16 6.19 5.01
N THR A 35 9.66 7.38 4.68
CA THR A 35 10.51 8.54 4.34
C THR A 35 11.37 8.94 5.53
N TYR A 36 10.79 9.03 6.73
CA TYR A 36 11.53 9.36 7.95
C TYR A 36 12.64 8.35 8.23
N ALA A 37 12.35 7.05 8.12
CA ALA A 37 13.35 6.00 8.30
C ALA A 37 14.48 6.07 7.25
N LEU A 38 14.18 6.40 6.00
CA LEU A 38 15.20 6.62 4.96
C LEU A 38 16.06 7.86 5.26
N THR A 39 15.45 8.95 5.74
CA THR A 39 16.20 10.14 6.14
C THR A 39 17.10 9.89 7.34
N LEU A 40 16.67 9.08 8.31
CA LEU A 40 17.47 8.69 9.47
C LEU A 40 18.73 7.92 9.10
N VAL A 41 18.68 7.09 8.06
CA VAL A 41 19.85 6.34 7.56
C VAL A 41 20.71 7.16 6.57
N GLY A 42 20.47 8.47 6.49
CA GLY A 42 21.31 9.42 5.73
C GLY A 42 20.90 9.63 4.27
N VAL A 43 19.71 9.18 3.86
CA VAL A 43 19.19 9.49 2.51
C VAL A 43 18.63 10.91 2.50
N PRO A 44 19.01 11.77 1.53
CA PRO A 44 18.39 13.09 1.41
C PRO A 44 16.87 13.00 1.22
N LEU A 45 16.13 13.99 1.71
CA LEU A 45 14.65 13.94 1.75
C LEU A 45 14.00 13.72 0.38
N ALA A 46 14.47 14.42 -0.66
CA ALA A 46 13.91 14.30 -2.01
C ALA A 46 13.99 12.87 -2.59
N PRO A 47 15.16 12.20 -2.62
CA PRO A 47 15.25 10.80 -3.05
C PRO A 47 14.56 9.82 -2.09
N ALA A 48 14.49 10.11 -0.79
CA ALA A 48 13.72 9.30 0.15
C ALA A 48 12.22 9.30 -0.17
N LEU A 49 11.64 10.48 -0.41
CA LEU A 49 10.24 10.63 -0.84
C LEU A 49 10.00 9.91 -2.17
N LEU A 50 10.88 10.13 -3.16
CA LEU A 50 10.76 9.49 -4.47
C LEU A 50 10.77 7.96 -4.37
N GLY A 51 11.68 7.41 -3.55
CA GLY A 51 11.76 5.98 -3.29
C GLY A 51 10.51 5.41 -2.64
N THR A 52 9.97 6.10 -1.61
CA THR A 52 8.73 5.71 -0.93
C THR A 52 7.54 5.69 -1.90
N PHE A 53 7.35 6.75 -2.69
CA PHE A 53 6.24 6.82 -3.66
C PHE A 53 6.39 5.80 -4.78
N ALA A 54 7.60 5.60 -5.32
CA ALA A 54 7.87 4.58 -6.32
C ALA A 54 7.55 3.18 -5.78
N PHE A 55 8.02 2.87 -4.56
CA PHE A 55 7.72 1.60 -3.90
C PHE A 55 6.20 1.36 -3.79
N ARG A 56 5.42 2.36 -3.40
CA ARG A 56 3.96 2.21 -3.24
C ARG A 56 3.22 2.12 -4.55
N LEU A 57 3.71 2.75 -5.61
CA LEU A 57 3.13 2.61 -6.94
C LEU A 57 3.08 1.13 -7.34
N PHE A 58 4.17 0.39 -7.11
CA PHE A 58 4.26 -1.02 -7.44
C PHE A 58 3.63 -1.94 -6.40
N ASN A 59 3.84 -1.66 -5.11
CA ASN A 59 3.43 -2.57 -4.04
C ASN A 59 1.95 -2.42 -3.65
N PHE A 60 1.41 -1.20 -3.72
CA PHE A 60 0.06 -0.88 -3.27
C PHE A 60 -0.88 -0.51 -4.42
N TRP A 61 -0.49 0.42 -5.29
CA TRP A 61 -1.39 0.90 -6.34
C TRP A 61 -1.61 -0.14 -7.45
N LEU A 62 -0.56 -0.88 -7.82
CA LEU A 62 -0.65 -1.88 -8.88
C LEU A 62 -1.61 -3.04 -8.54
N PRO A 63 -1.70 -3.54 -7.29
CA PRO A 63 -2.76 -4.47 -6.88
C PRO A 63 -4.13 -3.82 -6.65
N VAL A 64 -4.18 -2.60 -6.12
CA VAL A 64 -5.45 -1.93 -5.74
C VAL A 64 -6.27 -1.52 -6.96
N LEU A 65 -5.64 -0.96 -7.99
CA LEU A 65 -6.35 -0.50 -9.20
C LEU A 65 -7.16 -1.60 -9.90
N PRO A 66 -6.59 -2.79 -10.22
CA PRO A 66 -7.37 -3.87 -10.83
C PRO A 66 -8.44 -4.42 -9.88
N ALA A 67 -8.15 -4.49 -8.57
CA ALA A 67 -9.15 -4.90 -7.59
C ALA A 67 -10.38 -3.96 -7.60
N LEU A 68 -10.14 -2.64 -7.62
CA LEU A 68 -11.20 -1.63 -7.72
C LEU A 68 -11.94 -1.70 -9.07
N ALA A 69 -11.24 -1.96 -10.17
CA ALA A 69 -11.85 -2.07 -11.50
C ALA A 69 -12.82 -3.25 -11.62
N VAL A 70 -12.52 -4.38 -10.96
CA VAL A 70 -13.34 -5.61 -11.00
C VAL A 70 -14.48 -5.57 -9.96
N LEU A 71 -14.38 -4.69 -8.96
CA LEU A 71 -15.30 -4.60 -7.84
C LEU A 71 -16.79 -4.39 -8.23
N PRO A 72 -17.15 -3.55 -9.22
CA PRO A 72 -18.54 -3.42 -9.69
C PRO A 72 -19.10 -4.72 -10.28
N ALA A 73 -18.29 -5.47 -11.03
CA ALA A 73 -18.68 -6.74 -11.62
C ALA A 73 -18.96 -7.80 -10.55
N VAL A 74 -18.11 -7.88 -9.53
CA VAL A 74 -18.30 -8.79 -8.38
C VAL A 74 -19.52 -8.39 -7.55
N ARG A 75 -19.75 -7.09 -7.32
CA ARG A 75 -20.96 -6.60 -6.63
C ARG A 75 -22.25 -6.92 -7.38
N GLY A 76 -22.21 -7.07 -8.70
CA GLY A 76 -23.35 -7.53 -9.51
C GLY A 76 -23.69 -9.01 -9.28
N LEU A 77 -22.67 -9.85 -9.07
CA LEU A 77 -22.85 -11.29 -8.84
C LEU A 77 -23.49 -11.59 -7.48
N GLY A 78 -23.14 -10.85 -6.43
CA GLY A 78 -23.72 -11.00 -5.09
C GLY A 78 -25.18 -10.52 -4.95
N ARG A 79 -25.74 -9.87 -5.98
CA ARG A 79 -27.15 -9.43 -6.01
C ARG A 79 -28.09 -10.40 -6.71
N ARG A 80 -27.59 -11.51 -7.27
CA ARG A 80 -28.48 -12.57 -7.77
C ARG A 80 -29.23 -13.18 -6.57
N PRO A 81 -30.56 -13.11 -6.52
CA PRO A 81 -31.33 -13.76 -5.48
C PRO A 81 -31.02 -15.25 -5.52
N ALA A 82 -30.52 -15.79 -4.42
CA ALA A 82 -30.39 -17.23 -4.23
C ALA A 82 -31.81 -17.83 -4.19
N GLY A 83 -32.40 -18.11 -5.36
CA GLY A 83 -33.78 -18.58 -5.40
C GLY A 83 -34.48 -18.58 -6.75
N GLN A 84 -33.79 -18.72 -7.89
CA GLN A 84 -34.48 -19.03 -9.15
C GLN A 84 -34.51 -20.56 -9.31
N PRO A 85 -35.63 -21.25 -9.01
CA PRO A 85 -35.76 -22.66 -9.34
C PRO A 85 -35.78 -22.80 -10.87
N ALA A 86 -35.01 -23.77 -11.37
CA ALA A 86 -35.05 -24.20 -12.76
C ALA A 86 -36.48 -24.66 -13.07
N ARG A 87 -37.10 -24.03 -14.08
CA ARG A 87 -38.30 -24.55 -14.72
C ARG A 87 -37.90 -25.52 -15.81
#